data_AF-R6CFV2-F1
#
_entry.id   AF-R6CFV2-F1
#
_cell.length_a   1.000
_cell.length_b   1.000
_cell.length_c   1.000
_cell.angle_alpha   90.00
_cell.angle_beta   90.00
_cell.angle_gamma   90.00
#
_symmetry.space_group_name_H-M   'P 1'
#
loop_
_entity.id
_entity.type
_entity.pdbx_description
1 polymer ?
#
loop_
_entity_poly.entity_id
_entity_poly.type
_entity_poly.pdbx_seq_one_letter_code
_entity_poly.pdbx_strand_id
1 'polypeptide(L)'
;MKKKVATAAIAAMTMTFLAGCSSRGTYAKYLTLGEYKGLSVTKVKTEVTDDDVEAEIESALDENAEYTDVDRAAKDGDQVNIDFDGSIDGEAWDSDTDYDLVIGSEDFQPEFEEHLIGAKAGDTLEFTITLSDDYDGDYAGKDADFKVTVNAVQEINVPELNDDYCKKYTDYDTVDEYRAGVRKELEEYYDETNTETAQNDLLSQILENSKVSGYPQDLYDKCKEEYDANNQILADMFGIDVSDIAGSEDDVKSAVEEMVYTEMLTTAIAEKENITVSDDEYTDYVNSVYEESGYTSAEEYEEDYTKDETVNTILYNKVMDFLMQNATVTEVSEDEYYEEDTEMDEEAYDTEEITENETDAEDLEMTE
;
A
#
# COMPACT_ATOMS: atom_id res chain seq x y z
N MET A 1 18.57 -29.90 62.72
CA MET A 1 17.46 -29.29 61.95
C MET A 1 18.02 -28.99 60.55
N LYS A 2 18.15 -29.97 59.64
CA LYS A 2 17.18 -30.52 58.67
C LYS A 2 16.40 -29.49 57.83
N LYS A 3 16.93 -29.28 56.59
CA LYS A 3 16.25 -29.14 55.27
C LYS A 3 15.38 -27.89 55.06
N LYS A 4 15.32 -27.24 53.89
CA LYS A 4 15.34 -27.76 52.51
C LYS A 4 15.98 -26.76 51.53
N VAL A 5 16.89 -27.27 50.72
CA VAL A 5 17.27 -26.74 49.40
C VAL A 5 16.10 -27.05 48.46
N ALA A 6 15.54 -26.05 47.79
CA ALA A 6 14.57 -26.23 46.73
C ALA A 6 15.31 -26.27 45.40
N THR A 7 15.48 -27.48 44.90
CA THR A 7 15.91 -27.79 43.54
C THR A 7 14.72 -27.51 42.62
N ALA A 8 14.75 -26.44 41.85
CA ALA A 8 13.81 -26.27 40.73
C ALA A 8 14.30 -27.17 39.59
N ALA A 9 13.44 -28.10 39.21
CA ALA A 9 13.70 -29.11 38.21
C ALA A 9 13.70 -28.48 36.82
N ILE A 10 14.71 -28.83 36.04
CA ILE A 10 14.80 -28.66 34.59
C ILE A 10 13.60 -29.38 33.97
N ALA A 11 12.63 -28.61 33.47
CA ALA A 11 11.62 -29.11 32.55
C ALA A 11 12.16 -28.89 31.14
N ALA A 12 13.07 -29.77 30.71
CA ALA A 12 13.34 -29.94 29.29
C ALA A 12 12.08 -30.57 28.69
N MET A 13 11.20 -29.74 28.11
CA MET A 13 10.22 -30.23 27.15
C MET A 13 11.01 -30.77 25.98
N THR A 14 11.18 -32.09 25.97
CA THR A 14 11.60 -32.82 24.80
C THR A 14 10.55 -32.61 23.72
N MET A 15 10.78 -31.64 22.83
CA MET A 15 10.22 -31.65 21.49
C MET A 15 10.58 -33.01 20.90
N THR A 16 9.60 -33.90 20.83
CA THR A 16 9.69 -35.11 20.01
C THR A 16 9.78 -34.66 18.56
N PHE A 17 11.01 -34.46 18.08
CA PHE A 17 11.32 -34.54 16.67
C PHE A 17 10.84 -35.90 16.19
N LEU A 18 9.70 -35.92 15.50
CA LEU A 18 9.36 -37.02 14.60
C LEU A 18 10.42 -37.00 13.50
N ALA A 19 11.50 -37.74 13.74
CA ALA A 19 12.51 -38.05 12.75
C ALA A 19 11.86 -38.91 11.64
N GLY A 20 11.34 -38.22 10.62
CA GLY A 20 10.80 -38.83 9.42
C GLY A 20 10.78 -37.82 8.27
N CYS A 21 11.87 -37.76 7.50
CA CYS A 21 12.06 -37.02 6.24
C CYS A 21 12.43 -35.51 6.23
N SER A 22 12.95 -34.90 7.30
CA SER A 22 13.23 -33.44 7.28
C SER A 22 14.60 -32.99 6.73
N SER A 23 15.49 -33.87 6.26
CA SER A 23 16.85 -33.43 5.85
C SER A 23 16.92 -32.68 4.51
N ARG A 24 15.78 -32.37 3.88
CA ARG A 24 15.74 -31.72 2.56
C ARG A 24 15.24 -30.29 2.58
N GLY A 25 14.55 -29.83 3.63
CA GLY A 25 13.87 -28.52 3.69
C GLY A 25 12.40 -28.61 3.24
N THR A 26 11.55 -27.74 3.77
CA THR A 26 10.08 -27.78 3.65
C THR A 26 9.62 -27.82 2.20
N TYR A 27 10.21 -26.99 1.33
CA TYR A 27 9.82 -26.88 -0.08
C TYR A 27 10.77 -27.55 -1.07
N ALA A 28 11.70 -28.39 -0.62
CA ALA A 28 12.78 -28.94 -1.46
C ALA A 28 12.34 -29.87 -2.60
N LYS A 29 11.07 -30.29 -2.60
CA LYS A 29 10.44 -30.99 -3.74
C LYS A 29 10.10 -30.03 -4.89
N TYR A 30 9.80 -28.79 -4.54
CA TYR A 30 9.19 -27.77 -5.39
C TYR A 30 10.19 -26.69 -5.80
N LEU A 31 11.13 -26.36 -4.90
CA LEU A 31 12.09 -25.29 -5.06
C LEU A 31 13.51 -25.81 -4.83
N THR A 32 14.43 -25.42 -5.72
CA THR A 32 15.87 -25.48 -5.49
C THR A 32 16.42 -24.07 -5.54
N LEU A 33 16.87 -23.56 -4.38
CA LEU A 33 17.42 -22.20 -4.27
C LEU A 33 18.65 -22.01 -5.17
N GLY A 34 18.62 -20.90 -5.92
CA GLY A 34 19.73 -20.36 -6.68
C GLY A 34 20.77 -19.63 -5.83
N GLU A 35 21.45 -18.66 -6.44
CA GLU A 35 22.27 -17.68 -5.73
C GLU A 35 21.37 -16.63 -5.07
N TYR A 36 21.65 -16.31 -3.81
CA TYR A 36 20.85 -15.39 -2.97
C TYR A 36 21.72 -14.53 -2.04
N LYS A 37 23.05 -14.58 -2.23
CA LYS A 37 24.02 -13.80 -1.48
C LYS A 37 24.97 -13.16 -2.47
N GLY A 38 25.40 -11.94 -2.19
CA GLY A 38 26.29 -11.19 -3.07
C GLY A 38 25.62 -10.67 -4.34
N LEU A 39 24.29 -10.74 -4.43
CA LEU A 39 23.51 -10.11 -5.50
C LEU A 39 23.69 -8.60 -5.43
N SER A 40 23.66 -7.93 -6.58
CA SER A 40 23.70 -6.47 -6.64
C SER A 40 22.27 -5.95 -6.70
N VAL A 41 21.98 -4.90 -5.95
CA VAL A 41 20.67 -4.25 -5.97
C VAL A 41 20.86 -2.75 -5.89
N THR A 42 20.02 -2.04 -6.62
CA THR A 42 19.95 -0.59 -6.57
C THR A 42 18.86 -0.21 -5.58
N LYS A 43 19.15 0.71 -4.66
CA LYS A 43 18.18 1.28 -3.73
C LYS A 43 18.00 2.76 -4.04
N VAL A 44 16.76 3.18 -4.24
CA VAL A 44 16.43 4.60 -4.40
C VAL A 44 16.75 5.35 -3.11
N LYS A 45 17.29 6.57 -3.26
CA LYS A 45 17.49 7.51 -2.18
C LYS A 45 16.64 8.76 -2.45
N THR A 46 15.47 8.80 -1.83
CA THR A 46 14.59 9.97 -1.86
C THR A 46 15.13 11.05 -0.92
N GLU A 47 15.24 12.28 -1.42
CA GLU A 47 15.58 13.45 -0.61
C GLU A 47 14.30 14.16 -0.20
N VAL A 48 14.02 14.25 1.10
CA VAL A 48 12.89 15.02 1.62
C VAL A 48 13.19 16.50 1.44
N THR A 49 12.35 17.23 0.72
CA THR A 49 12.50 18.67 0.50
C THR A 49 11.85 19.48 1.62
N ASP A 50 12.03 20.81 1.64
CA ASP A 50 11.27 21.67 2.55
C ASP A 50 9.79 21.75 2.12
N ASP A 51 9.50 21.62 0.83
CA ASP A 51 8.13 21.70 0.31
C ASP A 51 7.31 20.48 0.72
N ASP A 52 7.91 19.27 0.75
CA ASP A 52 7.23 18.05 1.25
C ASP A 52 6.82 18.19 2.72
N VAL A 53 7.70 18.79 3.54
CA VAL A 53 7.44 19.02 4.96
C VAL A 53 6.32 20.03 5.16
N GLU A 54 6.30 21.12 4.38
CA GLU A 54 5.20 22.09 4.50
C GLU A 54 3.88 21.52 3.97
N ALA A 55 3.88 20.68 2.92
CA ALA A 55 2.68 20.02 2.41
C ALA A 55 2.05 19.09 3.46
N GLU A 56 2.86 18.27 4.13
CA GLU A 56 2.40 17.40 5.22
C GLU A 56 1.84 18.21 6.40
N ILE A 57 2.49 19.32 6.76
CA ILE A 57 1.99 20.22 7.81
C ILE A 57 0.69 20.89 7.39
N GLU A 58 0.57 21.34 6.14
CA GLU A 58 -0.67 21.94 5.62
C GLU A 58 -1.82 20.93 5.72
N SER A 59 -1.61 19.68 5.32
CA SER A 59 -2.60 18.60 5.48
C SER A 59 -2.99 18.41 6.95
N ALA A 60 -2.02 18.35 7.86
CA ALA A 60 -2.29 18.23 9.29
C ALA A 60 -3.02 19.45 9.89
N LEU A 61 -2.83 20.65 9.35
CA LEU A 61 -3.60 21.84 9.77
C LEU A 61 -5.05 21.72 9.32
N ASP A 62 -5.28 21.30 8.07
CA ASP A 62 -6.61 21.15 7.49
C ASP A 62 -7.43 20.06 8.21
N GLU A 63 -6.81 18.94 8.58
CA GLU A 63 -7.44 17.90 9.41
C GLU A 63 -7.89 18.42 10.78
N ASN A 64 -7.22 19.46 11.29
CA ASN A 64 -7.51 20.09 12.57
C ASN A 64 -8.39 21.34 12.44
N ALA A 65 -9.00 21.56 11.27
CA ALA A 65 -9.93 22.66 11.04
C ALA A 65 -11.17 22.57 11.94
N GLU A 66 -11.59 23.71 12.48
CA GLU A 66 -12.82 23.81 13.26
C GLU A 66 -13.97 24.32 12.38
N TYR A 67 -15.06 23.56 12.30
CA TYR A 67 -16.26 23.89 11.54
C TYR A 67 -17.34 24.48 12.45
N THR A 68 -17.86 25.66 12.11
CA THR A 68 -18.88 26.34 12.91
C THR A 68 -20.08 26.76 12.06
N ASP A 69 -21.28 26.28 12.42
CA ASP A 69 -22.54 26.71 11.79
C ASP A 69 -22.74 28.23 11.86
N VAL A 70 -23.09 28.84 10.73
CA VAL A 70 -23.31 30.28 10.63
C VAL A 70 -24.65 30.66 10.02
N ASP A 71 -25.31 31.65 10.62
CA ASP A 71 -26.58 32.23 10.12
C ASP A 71 -26.36 33.32 9.06
N ARG A 72 -25.46 33.10 8.10
CA ARG A 72 -25.19 34.00 6.97
C ARG A 72 -25.24 33.24 5.64
N ALA A 73 -25.19 34.00 4.55
CA ALA A 73 -25.03 33.41 3.22
C ALA A 73 -23.63 32.79 3.09
N ALA A 74 -23.56 31.68 2.37
CA ALA A 74 -22.32 31.00 2.01
C ALA A 74 -21.43 31.91 1.15
N LYS A 75 -20.13 31.79 1.33
CA LYS A 75 -19.09 32.42 0.52
C LYS A 75 -18.04 31.36 0.18
N ASP A 76 -17.17 31.71 -0.74
CA ASP A 76 -15.92 30.99 -1.01
C ASP A 76 -15.16 30.66 0.29
N GLY A 77 -14.72 29.40 0.43
CA GLY A 77 -14.03 28.84 1.60
C GLY A 77 -14.94 28.44 2.78
N ASP A 78 -16.26 28.55 2.68
CA ASP A 78 -17.17 27.91 3.65
C ASP A 78 -17.44 26.46 3.25
N GLN A 79 -17.74 25.60 4.22
CA GLN A 79 -18.34 24.29 3.96
C GLN A 79 -19.86 24.43 3.92
N VAL A 80 -20.50 23.76 2.96
CA VAL A 80 -21.95 23.62 2.87
C VAL A 80 -22.32 22.16 2.93
N ASN A 81 -23.24 21.82 3.82
CA ASN A 81 -23.86 20.50 3.82
C ASN A 81 -25.05 20.54 2.86
N ILE A 82 -25.08 19.67 1.85
CA ILE A 82 -26.06 19.69 0.77
C ILE A 82 -26.68 18.32 0.51
N ASP A 83 -27.95 18.35 0.08
CA ASP A 83 -28.57 17.24 -0.64
C ASP A 83 -28.68 17.66 -2.11
N PHE A 84 -28.26 16.83 -3.06
CA PHE A 84 -28.40 17.16 -4.48
C PHE A 84 -28.94 16.00 -5.31
N ASP A 85 -29.75 16.37 -6.30
CA ASP A 85 -30.25 15.48 -7.35
C ASP A 85 -29.81 16.04 -8.72
N GLY A 86 -28.96 15.32 -9.43
CA GLY A 86 -28.48 15.61 -10.78
C GLY A 86 -29.17 14.75 -11.86
N SER A 87 -29.46 15.35 -13.00
CA SER A 87 -30.06 14.67 -14.14
C SER A 87 -29.52 15.15 -15.48
N ILE A 88 -29.42 14.25 -16.46
CA ILE A 88 -29.01 14.57 -17.83
C ILE A 88 -30.10 14.09 -18.77
N ASP A 89 -30.55 14.94 -19.69
CA ASP A 89 -31.67 14.66 -20.61
C ASP A 89 -32.96 14.18 -19.90
N GLY A 90 -33.13 14.56 -18.63
CA GLY A 90 -34.27 14.18 -17.78
C GLY A 90 -34.20 12.77 -17.17
N GLU A 91 -33.08 12.06 -17.34
CA GLU A 91 -32.77 10.82 -16.64
C GLU A 91 -31.89 11.10 -15.42
N ALA A 92 -32.18 10.45 -14.29
CA ALA A 92 -31.38 10.60 -13.07
C ALA A 92 -29.96 10.11 -13.33
N TRP A 93 -28.98 10.91 -12.92
CA TRP A 93 -27.59 10.69 -13.26
C TRP A 93 -26.71 10.59 -12.02
N ASP A 94 -26.83 11.55 -11.10
CA ASP A 94 -26.03 11.61 -9.89
C ASP A 94 -26.86 12.15 -8.73
N SER A 95 -26.60 11.72 -7.50
CA SER A 95 -27.31 12.22 -6.32
C SER A 95 -26.61 11.80 -5.03
N ASP A 96 -26.55 12.71 -4.07
CA ASP A 96 -26.12 12.40 -2.72
C ASP A 96 -26.93 13.19 -1.67
N THR A 97 -26.86 12.74 -0.43
CA THR A 97 -27.55 13.32 0.73
C THR A 97 -26.59 13.51 1.88
N ASP A 98 -26.78 14.59 2.65
CA ASP A 98 -25.89 14.97 3.75
C ASP A 98 -24.41 15.12 3.31
N TYR A 99 -24.16 15.52 2.05
CA TYR A 99 -22.82 15.68 1.49
C TYR A 99 -22.19 17.01 1.93
N ASP A 100 -20.98 16.96 2.50
CA ASP A 100 -20.23 18.14 2.89
C ASP A 100 -19.30 18.60 1.75
N LEU A 101 -19.52 19.81 1.25
CA LEU A 101 -18.72 20.42 0.18
C LEU A 101 -18.07 21.71 0.66
N VAL A 102 -16.75 21.82 0.53
CA VAL A 102 -16.04 23.09 0.72
C VAL A 102 -16.10 23.90 -0.57
N ILE A 103 -16.70 25.09 -0.53
CA ILE A 103 -16.78 25.94 -1.73
C ILE A 103 -15.37 26.42 -2.08
N GLY A 104 -14.90 26.09 -3.28
CA GLY A 104 -13.56 26.36 -3.79
C GLY A 104 -12.59 25.20 -3.67
N SER A 105 -13.02 24.00 -3.25
CA SER A 105 -12.15 22.81 -3.18
C SER A 105 -11.87 22.17 -4.54
N GLU A 106 -12.66 22.49 -5.56
CA GLU A 106 -12.63 21.84 -6.87
C GLU A 106 -13.09 20.36 -6.84
N ASP A 107 -13.76 19.93 -5.76
CA ASP A 107 -14.43 18.63 -5.69
C ASP A 107 -15.59 18.55 -6.70
N PHE A 108 -16.23 19.69 -6.97
CA PHE A 108 -17.22 19.86 -8.03
C PHE A 108 -16.68 20.82 -9.09
N GLN A 109 -17.30 20.80 -10.28
CA GLN A 109 -16.94 21.77 -11.31
C GLN A 109 -17.18 23.20 -10.79
N PRO A 110 -16.28 24.16 -11.07
CA PRO A 110 -16.39 25.52 -10.52
C PRO A 110 -17.75 26.20 -10.76
N GLU A 111 -18.42 25.90 -11.88
CA GLU A 111 -19.77 26.42 -12.17
C GLU A 111 -20.82 25.94 -11.15
N PHE A 112 -20.71 24.70 -10.65
CA PHE A 112 -21.60 24.17 -9.61
C PHE A 112 -21.38 24.91 -8.28
N GLU A 113 -20.13 25.08 -7.87
CA GLU A 113 -19.77 25.73 -6.61
C GLU A 113 -20.14 27.22 -6.60
N GLU A 114 -19.99 27.91 -7.74
CA GLU A 114 -20.40 29.31 -7.92
C GLU A 114 -21.89 29.51 -7.64
N HIS A 115 -22.75 28.52 -7.93
CA HIS A 115 -24.18 28.59 -7.64
C HIS A 115 -24.51 28.52 -6.15
N LEU A 116 -23.65 27.91 -5.34
CA LEU A 116 -23.82 27.81 -3.89
C LEU A 116 -23.43 29.09 -3.16
N ILE A 117 -22.58 29.93 -3.78
CA ILE A 117 -22.20 31.22 -3.22
C ILE A 117 -23.44 32.11 -3.09
N GLY A 118 -23.67 32.60 -1.87
CA GLY A 118 -24.81 33.45 -1.53
C GLY A 118 -26.04 32.69 -1.02
N ALA A 119 -26.05 31.35 -1.08
CA ALA A 119 -27.11 30.50 -0.56
C ALA A 119 -27.11 30.47 0.98
N LYS A 120 -28.24 30.16 1.59
CA LYS A 120 -28.38 29.99 3.04
C LYS A 120 -28.92 28.61 3.38
N ALA A 121 -28.68 28.17 4.61
CA ALA A 121 -29.33 26.99 5.16
C ALA A 121 -30.87 27.06 4.98
N GLY A 122 -31.41 25.98 4.41
CA GLY A 122 -32.82 25.82 4.02
C GLY A 122 -33.18 26.30 2.61
N ASP A 123 -32.24 26.89 1.86
CA ASP A 123 -32.49 27.27 0.46
C ASP A 123 -32.45 26.02 -0.44
N THR A 124 -33.31 26.02 -1.47
CA THR A 124 -33.27 25.06 -2.58
C THR A 124 -32.96 25.82 -3.86
N LEU A 125 -31.93 25.37 -4.56
CA LEU A 125 -31.43 25.92 -5.81
C LEU A 125 -31.71 24.93 -6.94
N GLU A 126 -32.04 25.45 -8.11
CA GLU A 126 -32.18 24.68 -9.34
C GLU A 126 -31.38 25.39 -10.42
N PHE A 127 -30.38 24.72 -10.99
CA PHE A 127 -29.49 25.27 -12.00
C PHE A 127 -28.99 24.17 -12.94
N THR A 128 -28.45 24.58 -14.09
CA THR A 128 -27.91 23.68 -15.11
C THR A 128 -26.45 24.05 -15.32
N ILE A 129 -25.55 23.06 -15.31
CA ILE A 129 -24.14 23.24 -15.65
C ILE A 129 -23.80 22.42 -16.89
N THR A 130 -22.81 22.84 -17.66
CA THR A 130 -22.27 22.01 -18.74
C THR A 130 -21.07 21.24 -18.21
N LEU A 131 -21.12 19.91 -18.25
CA LEU A 131 -20.00 19.07 -17.80
C LEU A 131 -18.78 19.29 -18.69
N SER A 132 -17.61 19.44 -18.07
CA SER A 132 -16.34 19.61 -18.78
C SER A 132 -16.08 18.50 -19.82
N ASP A 133 -15.31 18.82 -20.86
CA ASP A 133 -14.93 17.85 -21.89
C ASP A 133 -14.04 16.72 -21.33
N ASP A 134 -13.41 16.94 -20.18
CA ASP A 134 -12.54 16.00 -19.47
C ASP A 134 -13.31 15.12 -18.47
N TYR A 135 -14.64 15.28 -18.38
CA TYR A 135 -15.49 14.47 -17.52
C TYR A 135 -15.59 13.03 -18.04
N ASP A 136 -15.50 12.05 -17.13
CA ASP A 136 -15.37 10.65 -17.52
C ASP A 136 -16.63 10.10 -18.24
N GLY A 137 -16.39 9.26 -19.25
CA GLY A 137 -17.40 8.53 -19.99
C GLY A 137 -18.26 9.33 -20.98
N ASP A 138 -19.51 8.87 -21.17
CA ASP A 138 -20.44 9.37 -22.19
C ASP A 138 -21.10 10.72 -21.83
N TYR A 139 -20.68 11.37 -20.74
CA TYR A 139 -21.32 12.57 -20.18
C TYR A 139 -20.56 13.87 -20.47
N ALA A 140 -19.33 13.79 -20.98
CA ALA A 140 -18.52 14.93 -21.39
C ALA A 140 -19.29 15.90 -22.31
N GLY A 141 -19.27 17.18 -21.97
CA GLY A 141 -19.91 18.24 -22.75
C GLY A 141 -21.45 18.25 -22.73
N LYS A 142 -22.09 17.41 -21.90
CA LYS A 142 -23.56 17.42 -21.73
C LYS A 142 -23.98 18.42 -20.66
N ASP A 143 -25.21 18.91 -20.81
CA ASP A 143 -25.85 19.75 -19.79
C ASP A 143 -26.47 18.84 -18.71
N ALA A 144 -26.13 19.11 -17.45
CA ALA A 144 -26.66 18.45 -16.27
C ALA A 144 -27.51 19.44 -15.46
N ASP A 145 -28.78 19.06 -15.24
CA ASP A 145 -29.72 19.79 -14.40
C ASP A 145 -29.60 19.32 -12.96
N PHE A 146 -29.29 20.24 -12.05
CA PHE A 146 -29.15 20.01 -10.63
C PHE A 146 -30.26 20.67 -9.82
N LYS A 147 -30.73 19.95 -8.81
CA LYS A 147 -31.53 20.49 -7.73
C LYS A 147 -30.79 20.26 -6.42
N VAL A 148 -30.37 21.34 -5.77
CA VAL A 148 -29.54 21.30 -4.56
C VAL A 148 -30.30 21.93 -3.40
N THR A 149 -30.35 21.25 -2.25
CA THR A 149 -30.86 21.79 -0.99
C THR A 149 -29.70 22.01 -0.04
N VAL A 150 -29.55 23.22 0.49
CA VAL A 150 -28.51 23.54 1.46
C VAL A 150 -29.03 23.27 2.86
N ASN A 151 -28.48 22.26 3.54
CA ASN A 151 -28.87 21.89 4.89
C ASN A 151 -28.21 22.81 5.93
N ALA A 152 -26.91 23.07 5.78
CA ALA A 152 -26.12 23.92 6.68
C ALA A 152 -25.05 24.71 5.92
N VAL A 153 -24.62 25.81 6.52
CA VAL A 153 -23.45 26.59 6.09
C VAL A 153 -22.52 26.72 7.28
N GLN A 154 -21.27 26.32 7.12
CA GLN A 154 -20.26 26.28 8.16
C GLN A 154 -19.06 27.12 7.76
N GLU A 155 -18.63 27.99 8.67
CA GLU A 155 -17.35 28.68 8.55
C GLU A 155 -16.24 27.73 8.97
N ILE A 156 -15.24 27.55 8.10
CA ILE A 156 -14.05 26.75 8.35
C ILE A 156 -12.99 27.64 8.97
N ASN A 157 -12.41 27.21 10.08
CA ASN A 157 -11.29 27.87 10.73
C ASN A 157 -10.11 26.90 10.83
N VAL A 158 -9.25 26.91 9.81
CA VAL A 158 -7.98 26.19 9.82
C VAL A 158 -7.04 26.88 10.82
N PRO A 159 -6.48 26.15 11.79
CA PRO A 159 -5.53 26.74 12.73
C PRO A 159 -4.27 27.25 12.02
N GLU A 160 -3.67 28.32 12.54
CA GLU A 160 -2.35 28.75 12.06
C GLU A 160 -1.25 27.90 12.72
N LEU A 161 -0.24 27.51 11.94
CA LEU A 161 0.96 26.88 12.49
C LEU A 161 1.70 27.83 13.44
N ASN A 162 1.72 27.47 14.72
CA ASN A 162 2.45 28.17 15.78
C ASN A 162 2.71 27.22 16.96
N ASP A 163 3.50 27.68 17.94
CA ASP A 163 3.87 26.88 19.12
C ASP A 163 2.65 26.47 19.99
N ASP A 164 1.51 27.15 19.89
CA ASP A 164 0.28 26.75 20.59
C ASP A 164 -0.46 25.64 19.83
N TYR A 165 -0.41 25.62 18.49
CA TYR A 165 -0.88 24.50 17.67
C TYR A 165 -0.07 23.23 17.99
N CYS A 166 1.26 23.31 17.94
CA CYS A 166 2.13 22.15 18.21
C CYS A 166 1.81 21.53 19.59
N LYS A 167 1.74 22.35 20.65
CA LYS A 167 1.40 21.85 21.99
C LYS A 167 0.00 21.24 22.12
N LYS A 168 -0.94 21.62 21.26
CA LYS A 168 -2.33 21.18 21.34
C LYS A 168 -2.56 19.89 20.53
N TYR A 169 -1.90 19.76 19.38
CA TYR A 169 -2.23 18.74 18.39
C TYR A 169 -1.09 17.76 18.08
N THR A 170 0.14 18.04 18.55
CA THR A 170 1.30 17.20 18.28
C THR A 170 2.08 16.90 19.56
N ASP A 171 3.10 16.05 19.44
CA ASP A 171 4.02 15.74 20.54
C ASP A 171 5.16 16.76 20.72
N TYR A 172 5.11 17.88 19.99
CA TYR A 172 6.17 18.87 19.91
C TYR A 172 5.78 20.21 20.58
N ASP A 173 6.75 20.89 21.21
CA ASP A 173 6.48 22.15 21.93
C ASP A 173 6.57 23.39 21.03
N THR A 174 7.30 23.29 19.91
CA THR A 174 7.62 24.40 19.01
C THR A 174 7.46 24.01 17.54
N VAL A 175 7.24 25.00 16.68
CA VAL A 175 7.14 24.79 15.22
C VAL A 175 8.42 24.17 14.64
N ASP A 176 9.59 24.59 15.11
CA ASP A 176 10.87 24.08 14.64
C ASP A 176 11.05 22.59 14.99
N GLU A 177 10.62 22.17 16.17
CA GLU A 177 10.63 20.75 16.59
C GLU A 177 9.64 19.93 15.77
N TYR A 178 8.44 20.46 15.52
CA TYR A 178 7.43 19.77 14.73
C TYR A 178 7.89 19.55 13.28
N ARG A 179 8.42 20.59 12.62
CA ARG A 179 9.00 20.47 11.26
C ARG A 179 10.12 19.44 11.19
N ALA A 180 10.99 19.41 12.20
CA ALA A 180 12.07 18.42 12.26
C ALA A 180 11.54 16.99 12.49
N GLY A 181 10.45 16.86 13.26
CA GLY A 181 9.71 15.62 13.44
C GLY A 181 9.12 15.09 12.14
N VAL A 182 8.30 15.91 11.47
CA VAL A 182 7.69 15.58 10.18
C VAL A 182 8.74 15.20 9.14
N ARG A 183 9.83 15.98 9.04
CA ARG A 183 10.94 15.64 8.16
C ARG A 183 11.51 14.26 8.44
N LYS A 184 11.73 13.92 9.72
CA LYS A 184 12.26 12.62 10.13
C LYS A 184 11.27 11.49 9.81
N GLU A 185 9.98 11.70 10.03
CA GLU A 185 8.92 10.74 9.71
C GLU A 185 8.88 10.47 8.19
N LEU A 186 8.96 11.51 7.36
CA LEU A 186 9.07 11.37 5.91
C LEU A 186 10.38 10.66 5.49
N GLU A 187 11.51 11.01 6.11
CA GLU A 187 12.79 10.35 5.83
C GLU A 187 12.75 8.85 6.18
N GLU A 188 12.10 8.49 7.31
CA GLU A 188 11.90 7.10 7.74
C GLU A 188 10.95 6.36 6.78
N TYR A 189 9.84 6.98 6.39
CA TYR A 189 8.87 6.44 5.44
C TYR A 189 9.51 6.14 4.07
N TYR A 190 10.26 7.09 3.50
CA TYR A 190 10.92 6.85 2.23
C TYR A 190 12.06 5.84 2.34
N ASP A 191 12.83 5.83 3.44
CA ASP A 191 13.88 4.83 3.61
C ASP A 191 13.32 3.42 3.71
N GLU A 192 12.20 3.24 4.43
CA GLU A 192 11.45 1.98 4.54
C GLU A 192 10.93 1.54 3.17
N THR A 193 10.14 2.39 2.50
CA THR A 193 9.58 2.11 1.16
C THR A 193 10.66 1.74 0.14
N ASN A 194 11.74 2.53 0.08
CA ASN A 194 12.84 2.26 -0.85
C ASN A 194 13.61 0.97 -0.48
N THR A 195 13.66 0.62 0.80
CA THR A 195 14.25 -0.64 1.26
C THR A 195 13.39 -1.82 0.84
N GLU A 196 12.07 -1.72 0.98
CA GLU A 196 11.12 -2.76 0.55
C GLU A 196 11.19 -3.00 -0.95
N THR A 197 11.26 -1.93 -1.76
CA THR A 197 11.49 -2.06 -3.22
C THR A 197 12.76 -2.85 -3.52
N ALA A 198 13.89 -2.47 -2.91
CA ALA A 198 15.15 -3.19 -3.11
C ALA A 198 15.10 -4.64 -2.60
N GLN A 199 14.36 -4.92 -1.51
CA GLN A 199 14.14 -6.28 -1.01
C GLN A 199 13.34 -7.12 -2.00
N ASN A 200 12.30 -6.55 -2.61
CA ASN A 200 11.50 -7.20 -3.64
C ASN A 200 12.32 -7.47 -4.91
N ASP A 201 13.16 -6.53 -5.35
CA ASP A 201 14.09 -6.76 -6.47
C ASP A 201 15.06 -7.90 -6.20
N LEU A 202 15.60 -7.99 -4.97
CA LEU A 202 16.42 -9.11 -4.56
C LEU A 202 15.64 -10.43 -4.61
N LEU A 203 14.40 -10.46 -4.12
CA LEU A 203 13.54 -11.64 -4.20
C LEU A 203 13.30 -12.08 -5.64
N SER A 204 13.01 -11.15 -6.54
CA SER A 204 12.84 -11.40 -7.98
C SER A 204 14.11 -12.00 -8.58
N GLN A 205 15.28 -11.40 -8.35
CA GLN A 205 16.57 -11.96 -8.79
C GLN A 205 16.82 -13.37 -8.22
N ILE A 206 16.46 -13.62 -6.96
CA ILE A 206 16.60 -14.94 -6.34
C ILE A 206 15.66 -15.95 -6.99
N LEU A 207 14.43 -15.55 -7.31
CA LEU A 207 13.44 -16.39 -7.97
C LEU A 207 13.93 -16.80 -9.37
N GLU A 208 14.44 -15.86 -10.15
CA GLU A 208 15.02 -16.09 -11.49
C GLU A 208 16.21 -17.04 -11.45
N ASN A 209 17.08 -16.89 -10.44
CA ASN A 209 18.24 -17.75 -10.24
C ASN A 209 17.87 -19.13 -9.68
N SER A 210 16.65 -19.29 -9.16
CA SER A 210 16.16 -20.52 -8.54
C SER A 210 15.45 -21.42 -9.54
N LYS A 211 15.38 -22.70 -9.21
CA LYS A 211 14.57 -23.66 -9.98
C LYS A 211 13.28 -23.96 -9.25
N VAL A 212 12.18 -23.46 -9.79
CA VAL A 212 10.81 -23.80 -9.38
C VAL A 212 10.26 -24.93 -10.25
N SER A 213 9.65 -25.92 -9.62
CA SER A 213 9.06 -27.11 -10.25
C SER A 213 7.56 -27.28 -9.93
N GLY A 214 6.95 -26.25 -9.34
CA GLY A 214 5.56 -26.19 -8.88
C GLY A 214 5.48 -25.69 -7.43
N TYR A 215 4.32 -25.83 -6.80
CA TYR A 215 4.06 -25.45 -5.41
C TYR A 215 3.08 -26.43 -4.73
N PRO A 216 3.00 -26.47 -3.39
CA PRO A 216 1.92 -27.15 -2.68
C PRO A 216 0.58 -26.42 -2.89
N GLN A 217 -0.49 -27.17 -3.19
CA GLN A 217 -1.82 -26.56 -3.38
C GLN A 217 -2.33 -25.88 -2.11
N ASP A 218 -2.14 -26.50 -0.94
CA ASP A 218 -2.56 -25.93 0.34
C ASP A 218 -1.90 -24.55 0.63
N LEU A 219 -0.69 -24.31 0.09
CA LEU A 219 -0.02 -23.01 0.20
C LEU A 219 -0.66 -21.99 -0.75
N TYR A 220 -0.94 -22.39 -1.99
CA TYR A 220 -1.67 -21.53 -2.93
C TYR A 220 -3.04 -21.12 -2.40
N ASP A 221 -3.79 -22.08 -1.85
CA ASP A 221 -5.12 -21.82 -1.31
C ASP A 221 -5.06 -20.83 -0.14
N LYS A 222 -4.03 -20.92 0.72
CA LYS A 222 -3.78 -19.95 1.80
C LYS A 222 -3.45 -18.55 1.25
N CYS A 223 -2.50 -18.43 0.33
CA CYS A 223 -2.13 -17.15 -0.27
C CYS A 223 -3.32 -16.52 -1.03
N LYS A 224 -4.18 -17.35 -1.63
CA LYS A 224 -5.40 -16.87 -2.29
C LYS A 224 -6.41 -16.29 -1.30
N GLU A 225 -6.60 -16.95 -0.15
CA GLU A 225 -7.47 -16.46 0.92
C GLU A 225 -6.97 -15.11 1.47
N GLU A 226 -5.66 -14.99 1.68
CA GLU A 226 -5.02 -13.73 2.10
C GLU A 226 -5.15 -12.62 1.06
N TYR A 227 -4.87 -12.93 -0.21
CA TYR A 227 -5.06 -12.00 -1.33
C TYR A 227 -6.50 -11.48 -1.42
N ASP A 228 -7.49 -12.38 -1.29
CA ASP A 228 -8.90 -12.02 -1.33
C ASP A 228 -9.32 -11.17 -0.12
N ALA A 229 -8.81 -11.49 1.08
CA ALA A 229 -9.06 -10.71 2.28
C ALA A 229 -8.50 -9.29 2.17
N ASN A 230 -7.26 -9.14 1.69
CA ASN A 230 -6.63 -7.83 1.51
C ASN A 230 -7.38 -6.97 0.48
N ASN A 231 -7.76 -7.56 -0.65
CA ASN A 231 -8.55 -6.83 -1.65
C ASN A 231 -9.95 -6.46 -1.13
N GLN A 232 -10.56 -7.28 -0.27
CA GLN A 232 -11.83 -6.91 0.35
C GLN A 232 -11.67 -5.73 1.32
N ILE A 233 -10.60 -5.69 2.11
CA ILE A 233 -10.30 -4.55 2.99
C ILE A 233 -10.13 -3.27 2.18
N LEU A 234 -9.38 -3.33 1.08
CA LEU A 234 -9.21 -2.19 0.18
C LEU A 234 -10.55 -1.76 -0.44
N ALA A 235 -11.37 -2.72 -0.87
CA ALA A 235 -12.69 -2.43 -1.45
C ALA A 235 -13.59 -1.70 -0.44
N ASP A 236 -13.63 -2.19 0.80
CA ASP A 236 -14.40 -1.59 1.88
C ASP A 236 -13.88 -0.18 2.23
N MET A 237 -12.55 0.01 2.21
CA MET A 237 -11.91 1.30 2.48
C MET A 237 -12.24 2.35 1.42
N PHE A 238 -12.25 1.95 0.14
CA PHE A 238 -12.57 2.85 -0.98
C PHE A 238 -14.06 2.90 -1.32
N GLY A 239 -14.90 2.08 -0.66
CA GLY A 239 -16.33 2.00 -0.95
C GLY A 239 -16.67 1.46 -2.35
N ILE A 240 -15.77 0.69 -2.95
CA ILE A 240 -15.89 0.13 -4.31
C ILE A 240 -16.19 -1.37 -4.27
N ASP A 241 -16.54 -1.95 -5.42
CA ASP A 241 -16.68 -3.41 -5.51
C ASP A 241 -15.30 -4.06 -5.59
N VAL A 242 -15.10 -5.19 -4.90
CA VAL A 242 -13.83 -5.94 -4.92
C VAL A 242 -13.44 -6.39 -6.33
N SER A 243 -14.41 -6.55 -7.24
CA SER A 243 -14.15 -6.85 -8.66
C SER A 243 -13.58 -5.68 -9.45
N ASP A 244 -13.68 -4.45 -8.94
CA ASP A 244 -13.02 -3.27 -9.53
C ASP A 244 -11.55 -3.17 -9.09
N ILE A 245 -11.17 -3.86 -8.01
CA ILE A 245 -9.77 -4.01 -7.56
C ILE A 245 -9.13 -5.23 -8.21
N ALA A 246 -9.86 -6.34 -8.27
CA ALA A 246 -9.35 -7.58 -8.82
C ALA A 246 -9.21 -7.48 -10.35
N GLY A 247 -7.99 -7.67 -10.85
CA GLY A 247 -7.71 -7.77 -12.28
C GLY A 247 -8.33 -9.02 -12.93
N SER A 248 -7.86 -9.36 -14.14
CA SER A 248 -8.31 -10.58 -14.81
C SER A 248 -7.98 -11.84 -13.98
N GLU A 249 -8.63 -12.97 -14.28
CA GLU A 249 -8.34 -14.25 -13.60
C GLU A 249 -6.84 -14.62 -13.71
N ASP A 250 -6.18 -14.24 -14.81
CA ASP A 250 -4.75 -14.49 -15.02
C ASP A 250 -3.87 -13.54 -14.18
N ASP A 251 -4.28 -12.29 -13.97
CA ASP A 251 -3.57 -11.32 -13.12
C ASP A 251 -3.64 -11.77 -11.65
N VAL A 252 -4.84 -12.13 -11.19
CA VAL A 252 -5.07 -12.67 -9.84
C VAL A 252 -4.25 -13.94 -9.63
N LYS A 253 -4.23 -14.84 -10.61
CA LYS A 253 -3.42 -16.06 -10.52
C LYS A 253 -1.93 -15.74 -10.42
N SER A 254 -1.44 -14.77 -11.18
CA SER A 254 -0.03 -14.38 -11.19
C SER A 254 0.38 -13.76 -9.85
N ALA A 255 -0.42 -12.85 -9.31
CA ALA A 255 -0.19 -12.23 -8.00
C ALA A 255 -0.15 -13.27 -6.86
N VAL A 256 -1.08 -14.24 -6.88
CA VAL A 256 -1.09 -15.31 -5.87
C VAL A 256 0.09 -16.26 -6.05
N GLU A 257 0.48 -16.59 -7.28
CA GLU A 257 1.69 -17.39 -7.53
C GLU A 257 2.95 -16.67 -7.03
N GLU A 258 3.03 -15.35 -7.16
CA GLU A 258 4.12 -14.54 -6.61
C GLU A 258 4.20 -14.64 -5.08
N MET A 259 3.07 -14.46 -4.38
CA MET A 259 3.00 -14.65 -2.92
C MET A 259 3.47 -16.05 -2.50
N VAL A 260 3.04 -17.09 -3.24
CA VAL A 260 3.45 -18.48 -3.01
C VAL A 260 4.96 -18.66 -3.18
N TYR A 261 5.54 -18.10 -4.24
CA TYR A 261 6.97 -18.20 -4.49
C TYR A 261 7.80 -17.44 -3.47
N THR A 262 7.33 -16.27 -3.05
CA THR A 262 7.93 -15.50 -1.97
C THR A 262 7.99 -16.30 -0.67
N GLU A 263 6.87 -16.85 -0.20
CA GLU A 263 6.84 -17.70 1.01
C GLU A 263 7.76 -18.92 0.88
N MET A 264 7.78 -19.55 -0.31
CA MET A 264 8.64 -20.70 -0.56
C MET A 264 10.13 -20.33 -0.50
N LEU A 265 10.52 -19.21 -1.10
CA LEU A 265 11.89 -18.70 -1.11
C LEU A 265 12.34 -18.32 0.29
N THR A 266 11.57 -17.50 0.99
CA THR A 266 11.92 -17.00 2.32
C THR A 266 12.04 -18.14 3.32
N THR A 267 11.09 -19.07 3.33
CA THR A 267 11.16 -20.28 4.17
C THR A 267 12.40 -21.12 3.86
N ALA A 268 12.71 -21.35 2.57
CA ALA A 268 13.87 -22.15 2.19
C ALA A 268 15.19 -21.47 2.60
N ILE A 269 15.28 -20.15 2.49
CA ILE A 269 16.45 -19.37 2.92
C ILE A 269 16.57 -19.41 4.45
N ALA A 270 15.47 -19.20 5.17
CA ALA A 270 15.43 -19.28 6.62
C ALA A 270 15.92 -20.65 7.14
N GLU A 271 15.43 -21.74 6.57
CA GLU A 271 15.88 -23.10 6.92
C GLU A 271 17.37 -23.32 6.62
N LYS A 272 17.85 -22.83 5.47
CA LYS A 272 19.24 -23.00 5.05
C LYS A 272 20.21 -22.23 5.92
N GLU A 273 19.82 -21.04 6.37
CA GLU A 273 20.63 -20.14 7.19
C GLU A 273 20.37 -20.31 8.69
N ASN A 274 19.40 -21.14 9.07
CA ASN A 274 18.94 -21.35 10.45
C ASN A 274 18.43 -20.05 11.09
N ILE A 275 17.71 -19.25 10.32
CA ILE A 275 16.97 -18.09 10.83
C ILE A 275 15.72 -18.63 11.53
N THR A 276 15.53 -18.24 12.78
CA THR A 276 14.41 -18.68 13.61
C THR A 276 13.85 -17.50 14.38
N VAL A 277 12.56 -17.56 14.73
CA VAL A 277 11.90 -16.60 15.62
C VAL A 277 11.94 -17.15 17.05
N SER A 278 12.47 -16.36 17.98
CA SER A 278 12.44 -16.67 19.41
C SER A 278 11.12 -16.22 20.04
N ASP A 279 10.76 -16.79 21.20
CA ASP A 279 9.56 -16.37 21.93
C ASP A 279 9.63 -14.90 22.38
N ASP A 280 10.83 -14.39 22.65
CA ASP A 280 11.05 -12.98 22.99
C ASP A 280 10.77 -12.08 21.78
N GLU A 281 11.31 -12.41 20.60
CA GLU A 281 11.03 -11.66 19.35
C GLU A 281 9.56 -11.69 18.96
N TYR A 282 8.89 -12.83 19.14
CA TYR A 282 7.44 -12.93 18.94
C TYR A 282 6.68 -11.99 19.88
N THR A 283 7.04 -12.00 21.17
CA THR A 283 6.37 -11.17 22.17
C THR A 283 6.59 -9.69 21.89
N ASP A 284 7.82 -9.31 21.52
CA ASP A 284 8.16 -7.93 21.19
C ASP A 284 7.40 -7.45 19.95
N TYR A 285 7.31 -8.28 18.90
CA TYR A 285 6.54 -7.96 17.69
C TYR A 285 5.04 -7.80 17.97
N VAL A 286 4.43 -8.75 18.69
CA VAL A 286 3.00 -8.64 19.03
C VAL A 286 2.75 -7.37 19.83
N ASN A 287 3.64 -7.04 20.78
CA ASN A 287 3.51 -5.82 21.58
C ASN A 287 3.66 -4.53 20.78
N SER A 288 4.48 -4.49 19.72
CA SER A 288 4.59 -3.30 18.86
C SER A 288 3.36 -3.15 17.97
N VAL A 289 2.87 -4.25 17.39
CA VAL A 289 1.81 -4.19 16.37
C VAL A 289 0.42 -4.02 16.97
N TYR A 290 0.11 -4.63 18.12
CA TYR A 290 -1.26 -4.58 18.65
C TYR A 290 -1.65 -3.14 19.06
N GLU A 291 -0.71 -2.34 19.58
CA GLU A 291 -0.99 -0.95 20.01
C GLU A 291 -1.24 -0.05 18.81
N GLU A 292 -0.45 -0.22 17.74
CA GLU A 292 -0.55 0.55 16.51
C GLU A 292 -1.78 0.16 15.68
N SER A 293 -2.16 -1.12 15.70
CA SER A 293 -3.30 -1.65 14.93
C SER A 293 -4.65 -1.51 15.66
N GLY A 294 -4.71 -0.76 16.76
CA GLY A 294 -5.96 -0.47 17.48
C GLY A 294 -6.51 -1.60 18.37
N TYR A 295 -5.74 -2.68 18.56
CA TYR A 295 -6.11 -3.78 19.46
C TYR A 295 -5.86 -3.37 20.92
N THR A 296 -6.69 -3.89 21.82
CA THR A 296 -6.60 -3.59 23.26
C THR A 296 -5.68 -4.55 24.02
N SER A 297 -5.30 -5.67 23.40
CA SER A 297 -4.36 -6.64 23.97
C SER A 297 -3.80 -7.60 22.92
N ALA A 298 -2.66 -8.22 23.24
CA ALA A 298 -2.10 -9.34 22.48
C ALA A 298 -3.08 -10.51 22.28
N GLU A 299 -3.96 -10.79 23.26
CA GLU A 299 -4.97 -11.87 23.14
C GLU A 299 -5.99 -11.56 22.04
N GLU A 300 -6.37 -10.30 21.89
CA GLU A 300 -7.30 -9.84 20.84
C GLU A 300 -6.64 -9.92 19.45
N TYR A 301 -5.39 -9.50 19.34
CA TYR A 301 -4.60 -9.67 18.11
C TYR A 301 -4.47 -11.15 17.71
N GLU A 302 -4.22 -12.03 18.68
CA GLU A 302 -4.10 -13.48 18.46
C GLU A 302 -5.43 -14.18 18.10
N GLU A 303 -6.59 -13.52 18.24
CA GLU A 303 -7.87 -14.02 17.73
C GLU A 303 -7.99 -13.86 16.21
N ASP A 304 -7.39 -12.79 15.65
CA ASP A 304 -7.42 -12.48 14.22
C ASP A 304 -6.20 -13.05 13.48
N TYR A 305 -5.03 -13.08 14.14
CA TYR A 305 -3.78 -13.57 13.56
C TYR A 305 -3.24 -14.75 14.36
N THR A 306 -3.10 -15.90 13.71
CA THR A 306 -2.57 -17.08 14.39
C THR A 306 -1.09 -16.90 14.70
N LYS A 307 -0.62 -17.53 15.79
CA LYS A 307 0.81 -17.54 16.13
C LYS A 307 1.71 -17.97 14.97
N ASP A 308 1.28 -18.92 14.15
CA ASP A 308 2.08 -19.38 13.01
C ASP A 308 2.16 -18.31 11.91
N GLU A 309 1.10 -17.54 11.67
CA GLU A 309 1.11 -16.39 10.74
C GLU A 309 2.04 -15.30 11.22
N THR A 310 1.91 -14.88 12.48
CA THR A 310 2.79 -13.88 13.09
C THR A 310 4.26 -14.30 13.05
N VAL A 311 4.54 -15.59 13.34
CA VAL A 311 5.90 -16.13 13.23
C VAL A 311 6.40 -16.09 11.78
N ASN A 312 5.55 -16.38 10.79
CA ASN A 312 5.93 -16.29 9.38
C ASN A 312 6.23 -14.84 8.97
N THR A 313 5.46 -13.85 9.42
CA THR A 313 5.73 -12.43 9.18
C THR A 313 7.09 -12.01 9.76
N ILE A 314 7.36 -12.35 11.02
CA ILE A 314 8.66 -12.04 11.65
C ILE A 314 9.80 -12.76 10.90
N LEU A 315 9.57 -14.01 10.48
CA LEU A 315 10.57 -14.77 9.74
C LEU A 315 10.86 -14.15 8.37
N TYR A 316 9.82 -13.70 7.66
CA TYR A 316 9.93 -12.99 6.39
C TYR A 316 10.80 -11.73 6.54
N ASN A 317 10.49 -10.86 7.50
CA ASN A 317 11.26 -9.65 7.78
C ASN A 317 12.74 -9.96 8.05
N LYS A 318 13.00 -10.97 8.89
CA LYS A 318 14.38 -11.40 9.20
C LYS A 318 15.13 -11.96 7.99
N VAL A 319 14.43 -12.60 7.06
CA VAL A 319 15.04 -13.06 5.80
C VAL A 319 15.33 -11.88 4.90
N MET A 320 14.41 -10.91 4.76
CA MET A 320 14.64 -9.71 3.96
C MET A 320 15.83 -8.90 4.46
N ASP A 321 15.91 -8.67 5.78
CA ASP A 321 17.08 -8.05 6.42
C ASP A 321 18.37 -8.79 6.12
N PHE A 322 18.32 -10.11 6.19
CA PHE A 322 19.47 -10.96 5.90
C PHE A 322 19.89 -10.83 4.43
N LEU A 323 18.95 -10.79 3.48
CA LEU A 323 19.25 -10.61 2.06
C LEU A 323 19.92 -9.26 1.82
N MET A 324 19.37 -8.18 2.36
CA MET A 324 19.96 -6.84 2.26
C MET A 324 21.37 -6.77 2.86
N GLN A 325 21.59 -7.37 4.05
CA GLN A 325 22.91 -7.42 4.69
C GLN A 325 23.96 -8.22 3.90
N ASN A 326 23.51 -9.10 3.01
CA ASN A 326 24.38 -9.94 2.17
C ASN A 326 24.39 -9.50 0.69
N ALA A 327 23.68 -8.42 0.33
CA ALA A 327 23.67 -7.84 -1.00
C ALA A 327 24.77 -6.78 -1.16
N THR A 328 25.09 -6.45 -2.41
CA THR A 328 25.86 -5.28 -2.79
C THR A 328 24.88 -4.18 -3.16
N VAL A 329 24.56 -3.31 -2.20
CA VAL A 329 23.59 -2.22 -2.38
C VAL A 329 24.28 -0.99 -2.96
N THR A 330 23.72 -0.45 -4.04
CA THR A 330 24.11 0.84 -4.62
C THR A 330 22.96 1.82 -4.43
N GLU A 331 23.21 2.95 -3.76
CA GLU A 331 22.22 4.02 -3.63
C GLU A 331 22.30 4.96 -4.84
N VAL A 332 21.16 5.27 -5.46
CA VAL A 332 21.02 6.21 -6.59
C VAL A 332 19.89 7.19 -6.31
N SER A 333 19.89 8.35 -6.98
CA SER A 333 18.74 9.27 -6.91
C SER A 333 17.54 8.71 -7.68
N GLU A 334 16.34 9.20 -7.38
CA GLU A 334 15.10 8.83 -8.06
C GLU A 334 15.20 9.00 -9.60
N ASP A 335 15.74 10.14 -10.07
CA ASP A 335 15.98 10.39 -11.49
C ASP A 335 16.90 9.33 -12.14
N GLU A 336 17.92 8.86 -11.41
CA GLU A 336 18.87 7.87 -11.94
C GLU A 336 18.24 6.47 -11.98
N TYR A 337 17.38 6.16 -11.01
CA TYR A 337 16.68 4.87 -10.94
C TYR A 337 15.73 4.66 -12.12
N TYR A 338 14.90 5.67 -12.42
CA TYR A 338 13.92 5.56 -13.50
C TYR A 338 14.52 5.74 -14.91
N GLU A 339 15.68 6.41 -15.04
CA GLU A 339 16.45 6.40 -16.29
C GLU A 339 17.09 5.02 -16.57
N GLU A 340 17.57 4.31 -15.55
CA GLU A 340 18.18 2.99 -15.72
C GLU A 340 17.14 1.89 -16.03
N ASP A 341 15.95 1.97 -15.41
CA ASP A 341 14.85 1.02 -15.65
C ASP A 341 14.29 1.13 -17.09
N THR A 342 14.21 2.35 -17.63
CA THR A 342 13.81 2.57 -19.03
C THR A 342 14.83 2.08 -20.05
N GLU A 343 16.14 2.15 -19.76
CA GLU A 343 17.17 1.55 -20.64
C GLU A 343 17.20 0.01 -20.53
N MET A 344 16.92 -0.57 -19.36
CA MET A 344 16.91 -2.03 -19.17
C MET A 344 15.71 -2.70 -19.86
N ASP A 345 14.55 -2.04 -19.87
CA ASP A 345 13.36 -2.50 -20.61
C ASP A 345 13.59 -2.43 -22.14
N GLU A 346 14.29 -1.40 -22.65
CA GLU A 346 14.67 -1.31 -24.07
C GLU A 346 15.65 -2.42 -24.51
N GLU A 347 16.62 -2.82 -23.68
CA GLU A 347 17.55 -3.93 -23.99
C GLU A 347 16.88 -5.32 -23.93
N ALA A 348 15.82 -5.49 -23.12
CA ALA A 348 15.05 -6.74 -23.07
C ALA A 348 14.29 -7.01 -24.39
N TYR A 349 13.88 -5.96 -25.12
CA TYR A 349 13.23 -6.08 -26.43
C TYR A 349 14.18 -6.31 -27.62
N ASP A 350 15.47 -6.00 -27.50
CA ASP A 350 16.44 -6.11 -28.62
C ASP A 350 17.12 -7.50 -28.71
N THR A 351 16.85 -8.43 -27.77
CA THR A 351 17.45 -9.78 -27.79
C THR A 351 16.62 -10.86 -28.51
N GLU A 352 15.48 -10.53 -29.11
CA GLU A 352 14.76 -11.39 -30.07
C GLU A 352 15.15 -11.14 -31.55
N GLU A 353 16.42 -10.84 -31.87
CA GLU A 353 16.89 -10.95 -33.25
C GLU A 353 17.21 -12.43 -33.59
N ILE A 354 16.18 -13.16 -34.03
CA ILE A 354 16.34 -14.49 -34.64
C ILE A 354 17.26 -14.36 -35.86
N THR A 355 18.46 -14.90 -35.72
CA THR A 355 19.38 -15.16 -36.84
C THR A 355 18.76 -16.19 -37.79
N GLU A 356 18.06 -15.73 -38.84
CA GLU A 356 17.72 -16.57 -39.97
C GLU A 356 18.98 -16.82 -40.81
N ASN A 357 19.47 -18.06 -40.71
CA ASN A 357 20.62 -18.56 -41.43
C ASN A 357 20.24 -18.81 -42.89
N GLU A 358 20.75 -18.00 -43.81
CA GLU A 358 20.72 -18.26 -45.25
C GLU A 358 21.48 -19.56 -45.57
N THR A 359 20.83 -20.50 -46.25
CA THR A 359 21.51 -21.36 -47.22
C THR A 359 20.65 -21.55 -48.46
N ASP A 360 21.17 -21.01 -49.56
CA ASP A 360 20.86 -21.24 -50.97
C ASP A 360 20.52 -22.70 -51.32
N ALA A 361 19.57 -22.90 -52.25
CA ALA A 361 19.90 -23.19 -53.66
C ALA A 361 18.72 -23.80 -54.45
N GLU A 362 18.48 -23.17 -55.61
CA GLU A 362 18.17 -23.77 -56.92
C GLU A 362 16.79 -24.41 -57.19
N ASP A 363 16.02 -23.65 -57.98
CA ASP A 363 15.62 -24.00 -59.36
C ASP A 363 14.65 -25.18 -59.57
N LEU A 364 13.44 -24.89 -60.05
CA LEU A 364 12.94 -25.38 -61.35
C LEU A 364 11.47 -25.00 -61.61
N GLU A 365 11.32 -24.10 -62.58
CA GLU A 365 10.35 -24.10 -63.69
C GLU A 365 8.99 -24.84 -63.59
N MET A 366 7.94 -24.02 -63.79
CA MET A 366 6.88 -24.12 -64.80
C MET A 366 5.79 -25.22 -64.78
N THR A 367 4.60 -24.75 -65.17
CA THR A 367 3.38 -25.44 -65.63
C THR A 367 2.51 -26.07 -64.53
N GLU A 368 1.21 -25.84 -64.43
CA GLU A 368 0.17 -25.22 -65.27
C GLU A 368 -0.95 -24.68 -64.36
#